data_AF-A0A958V252-F1
#
_entry.id   AF-A0A958V252-F1
#
_cell.length_a   1.000
_cell.length_b   1.000
_cell.length_c   1.000
_cell.angle_alpha   90.00
_cell.angle_beta   90.00
_cell.angle_gamma   90.00
#
_symmetry.space_group_name_H-M   'P 1'
#
loop_
_entity.id
_entity.type
_entity.pdbx_description
1 polymer ?
#
loop_
_entity_poly.entity_id
_entity_poly.type
_entity_poly.pdbx_seq_one_letter_code
_entity_poly.pdbx_strand_id
1 'polypeptide(L)'
;MKKLLLLLILTLLSCNRKNTELKALQSRIDSLEAKLATTYKPGFGEFMSNIQVHHAKLWFAGQNQNWALADFEIHEIMENVEDIQKFETDRKESEVIEMIEPALDSVNAAIQKKDPEQFAQRYYILTKTCNKCHQDVDFGFNVIKVPDMQTFSNQDFRPGN
;
A
#
# COMPACT_ATOMS: atom_id res chain seq x y z
N MET A 1 58.67 32.66 -17.37
CA MET A 1 58.22 32.75 -15.96
C MET A 1 56.81 33.35 -15.82
N LYS A 2 56.52 34.57 -16.34
CA LYS A 2 55.16 35.18 -16.25
C LYS A 2 54.01 34.34 -16.83
N LYS A 3 54.20 33.67 -17.99
CA LYS A 3 53.18 32.78 -18.59
C LYS A 3 52.93 31.48 -17.79
N LEU A 4 53.96 30.96 -17.10
CA LEU A 4 53.85 29.76 -16.25
C LEU A 4 53.12 30.08 -14.93
N LEU A 5 53.36 31.26 -14.37
CA LEU A 5 52.66 31.77 -13.18
C LEU A 5 51.16 32.03 -13.48
N LEU A 6 50.83 32.55 -14.67
CA LEU A 6 49.45 32.78 -15.08
C LEU A 6 48.66 31.47 -15.23
N LEU A 7 49.28 30.43 -15.83
CA LEU A 7 48.68 29.09 -15.94
C LEU A 7 48.41 28.47 -14.56
N LEU A 8 49.32 28.64 -13.59
CA LEU A 8 49.18 28.12 -12.23
C LEU A 8 48.03 28.80 -11.45
N ILE A 9 47.80 30.10 -11.69
CA ILE A 9 46.70 30.84 -11.04
C ILE A 9 45.34 30.40 -11.63
N LEU A 10 45.27 30.18 -12.94
CA LEU A 10 44.06 29.69 -13.63
C LEU A 10 43.66 28.27 -13.18
N THR A 11 44.61 27.38 -12.90
CA THR A 11 44.32 26.04 -12.38
C THR A 11 43.84 26.06 -10.92
N LEU A 12 44.43 26.92 -10.07
CA LEU A 12 44.00 27.07 -8.68
C LEU A 12 42.58 27.64 -8.54
N LEU A 13 42.20 28.60 -9.39
CA LEU A 13 40.83 29.14 -9.43
C LEU A 13 39.80 28.11 -9.91
N SER A 14 40.17 27.28 -10.89
CA SER A 14 39.30 26.22 -11.42
C SER A 14 39.05 25.10 -10.40
N CYS A 15 40.07 24.69 -9.64
CA CYS A 15 39.91 23.71 -8.55
C CYS A 15 39.04 24.24 -7.41
N ASN A 16 39.17 25.53 -7.05
CA ASN A 16 38.36 26.12 -5.98
C ASN A 16 36.87 26.27 -6.37
N ARG A 17 36.60 26.54 -7.66
CA ARG A 17 35.23 26.56 -8.19
C ARG A 17 34.59 25.17 -8.17
N LYS A 18 35.30 24.14 -8.64
CA LYS A 18 34.83 22.74 -8.60
C LYS A 18 34.55 22.27 -7.16
N ASN A 19 35.42 22.59 -6.21
CA ASN A 19 35.21 22.27 -4.81
C ASN A 19 33.98 22.98 -4.21
N THR A 20 33.73 24.23 -4.59
CA THR A 20 32.54 24.97 -4.16
C THR A 20 31.26 24.36 -4.74
N GLU A 21 31.25 24.02 -6.03
CA GLU A 21 30.12 23.37 -6.71
C GLU A 21 29.81 21.99 -6.10
N LEU A 22 30.84 21.18 -5.80
CA LEU A 22 30.66 19.88 -5.13
C LEU A 22 30.08 20.02 -3.72
N LYS A 23 30.55 20.98 -2.92
CA LYS A 23 30.00 21.24 -1.59
C LYS A 23 28.55 21.71 -1.64
N ALA A 24 28.20 22.56 -2.61
CA ALA A 24 26.83 23.00 -2.81
C ALA A 24 25.91 21.83 -3.22
N LEU A 25 26.41 20.92 -4.06
CA LEU A 25 25.67 19.72 -4.44
C LEU A 25 25.46 18.78 -3.25
N GLN A 26 26.49 18.54 -2.43
CA GLN A 26 26.37 17.72 -1.23
C GLN A 26 25.34 18.30 -0.25
N SER A 27 25.41 19.60 0.03
CA SER A 27 24.43 20.25 0.91
C SER A 27 23.01 20.15 0.38
N ARG A 28 22.83 20.15 -0.95
CA ARG A 28 21.52 19.93 -1.57
C ARG A 28 21.05 18.49 -1.43
N ILE A 29 21.95 17.50 -1.56
CA ILE A 29 21.64 16.08 -1.31
C ILE A 29 21.22 15.89 0.13
N ASP A 30 22.02 16.35 1.10
CA ASP A 30 21.72 16.23 2.53
C ASP A 30 20.36 16.88 2.87
N SER A 31 20.06 18.03 2.25
CA SER A 31 18.77 18.71 2.42
C SER A 31 17.60 17.93 1.82
N LEU A 32 17.79 17.26 0.68
CA LEU A 32 16.76 16.42 0.06
C LEU A 32 16.53 15.14 0.87
N GLU A 33 17.59 14.51 1.38
CA GLU A 33 17.50 13.34 2.27
C GLU A 33 16.76 13.68 3.56
N ALA A 34 17.08 14.82 4.20
CA ALA A 34 16.38 15.27 5.39
C ALA A 34 14.88 15.53 5.12
N LYS A 35 14.53 16.12 3.96
CA LYS A 35 13.13 16.33 3.57
C LYS A 35 12.42 15.00 3.30
N LEU A 36 13.08 14.06 2.65
CA LEU A 36 12.54 12.72 2.38
C LEU A 36 12.28 11.97 3.69
N ALA A 37 13.20 12.04 4.65
CA ALA A 37 13.05 11.43 5.97
C ALA A 37 11.87 11.99 6.78
N THR A 38 11.43 13.22 6.50
CA THR A 38 10.26 13.84 7.12
C THR A 38 8.99 13.79 6.26
N THR A 39 9.06 13.16 5.08
CA THR A 39 7.89 13.04 4.20
C THR A 39 6.91 12.03 4.80
N TYR A 40 5.62 12.31 4.63
CA TYR A 40 4.57 11.41 5.11
C TYR A 40 4.73 10.02 4.50
N LYS A 41 4.63 9.02 5.37
CA LYS A 41 4.61 7.60 5.03
C LYS A 41 3.40 7.00 5.72
N PRO A 42 2.39 6.49 4.98
CA PRO A 42 1.26 5.81 5.59
C PRO A 42 1.75 4.66 6.45
N GLY A 43 1.22 4.53 7.65
CA GLY A 43 1.59 3.44 8.54
C GLY A 43 0.83 2.16 8.20
N PHE A 44 1.40 1.00 8.55
CA PHE A 44 0.74 -0.31 8.35
C PHE A 44 -0.72 -0.35 8.88
N GLY A 45 -0.99 0.29 10.02
CA GLY A 45 -2.33 0.37 10.60
C GLY A 45 -3.35 1.17 9.77
N GLU A 46 -2.89 2.14 8.97
CA GLU A 46 -3.73 2.89 8.04
C GLU A 46 -4.17 2.00 6.88
N PHE A 47 -3.23 1.30 6.24
CA PHE A 47 -3.54 0.32 5.19
C PHE A 47 -4.48 -0.77 5.71
N MET A 48 -4.21 -1.34 6.90
CA MET A 48 -5.09 -2.35 7.49
C MET A 48 -6.49 -1.82 7.80
N SER A 49 -6.61 -0.55 8.21
CA SER A 49 -7.91 0.09 8.42
C SER A 49 -8.68 0.25 7.12
N ASN A 50 -8.01 0.68 6.04
CA ASN A 50 -8.60 0.77 4.71
C ASN A 50 -9.02 -0.60 4.20
N ILE A 51 -8.16 -1.62 4.30
CA ILE A 51 -8.48 -3.01 3.94
C ILE A 51 -9.73 -3.48 4.68
N GLN A 52 -9.86 -3.20 5.99
CA GLN A 52 -11.04 -3.59 6.75
C GLN A 52 -12.33 -2.87 6.29
N VAL A 53 -12.22 -1.59 5.92
CA VAL A 53 -13.33 -0.81 5.34
C VAL A 53 -13.77 -1.44 4.01
N HIS A 54 -12.84 -1.67 3.09
CA HIS A 54 -13.15 -2.25 1.78
C HIS A 54 -13.64 -3.71 1.89
N HIS A 55 -13.07 -4.51 2.80
CA HIS A 55 -13.54 -5.86 3.11
C HIS A 55 -14.99 -5.86 3.56
N ALA A 56 -15.40 -4.91 4.41
CA ALA A 56 -16.79 -4.79 4.84
C ALA A 56 -17.72 -4.39 3.69
N LYS A 57 -17.32 -3.40 2.87
CA LYS A 57 -18.11 -2.92 1.74
C LYS A 57 -18.27 -3.98 0.65
N LEU A 58 -17.20 -4.73 0.38
CA LEU A 58 -17.17 -5.85 -0.56
C LEU A 58 -18.24 -6.90 -0.25
N TRP A 59 -18.41 -7.27 1.02
CA TRP A 59 -19.45 -8.23 1.42
C TRP A 59 -20.82 -7.80 0.95
N PHE A 60 -21.21 -6.57 1.31
CA PHE A 60 -22.55 -6.07 0.98
C PHE A 60 -22.73 -5.81 -0.51
N ALA A 61 -21.67 -5.40 -1.23
CA ALA A 61 -21.71 -5.29 -2.68
C ALA A 61 -22.01 -6.65 -3.33
N GLY A 62 -21.30 -7.71 -2.93
CA GLY A 62 -21.52 -9.05 -3.45
C GLY A 62 -22.86 -9.66 -3.03
N GLN A 63 -23.31 -9.45 -1.78
CA GLN A 63 -24.64 -9.89 -1.34
C GLN A 63 -25.78 -9.25 -2.15
N ASN A 64 -25.63 -7.99 -2.56
CA ASN A 64 -26.58 -7.29 -3.42
C ASN A 64 -26.34 -7.54 -4.91
N GLN A 65 -25.38 -8.40 -5.27
CA GLN A 65 -24.99 -8.67 -6.66
C GLN A 65 -24.62 -7.40 -7.45
N ASN A 66 -24.15 -6.37 -6.74
CA ASN A 66 -23.55 -5.20 -7.36
C ASN A 66 -22.11 -5.52 -7.73
N TRP A 67 -21.96 -6.26 -8.84
CA TRP A 67 -20.67 -6.77 -9.28
C TRP A 67 -19.67 -5.68 -9.63
N ALA A 68 -20.12 -4.53 -10.14
CA ALA A 68 -19.23 -3.40 -10.40
C ALA A 68 -18.65 -2.81 -9.11
N LEU A 69 -19.47 -2.68 -8.06
CA LEU A 69 -18.98 -2.26 -6.76
C LEU A 69 -18.12 -3.34 -6.10
N ALA A 70 -18.50 -4.61 -6.20
CA ALA A 70 -17.69 -5.70 -5.65
C ALA A 70 -16.31 -5.76 -6.32
N ASP A 71 -16.24 -5.57 -7.64
CA ASP A 71 -15.01 -5.46 -8.41
C ASP A 71 -14.15 -4.28 -7.94
N PHE A 72 -14.75 -3.10 -7.76
CA PHE A 72 -14.04 -1.95 -7.20
C PHE A 72 -13.46 -2.26 -5.81
N GLU A 73 -14.29 -2.74 -4.87
CA GLU A 73 -13.86 -2.96 -3.49
C GLU A 73 -12.81 -4.07 -3.34
N ILE A 74 -12.81 -5.12 -4.18
CA ILE A 74 -11.73 -6.13 -4.13
C ILE A 74 -10.39 -5.56 -4.64
N HIS A 75 -10.41 -4.73 -5.68
CA HIS A 75 -9.19 -4.12 -6.21
C HIS A 75 -8.61 -3.08 -5.24
N GLU A 76 -9.43 -2.32 -4.52
CA GLU A 76 -8.95 -1.42 -3.46
C GLU A 76 -8.23 -2.20 -2.35
N ILE A 77 -8.70 -3.41 -1.99
CA ILE A 77 -7.99 -4.27 -1.04
C ILE A 77 -6.64 -4.71 -1.63
N MET A 78 -6.62 -5.15 -2.89
CA MET A 78 -5.39 -5.58 -3.56
C MET A 78 -4.36 -4.44 -3.64
N GLU A 79 -4.78 -3.23 -3.99
CA GLU A 79 -3.91 -2.04 -4.03
C GLU A 79 -3.32 -1.73 -2.65
N ASN A 80 -4.11 -1.79 -1.58
CA ASN A 80 -3.58 -1.58 -0.22
C ASN A 80 -2.56 -2.65 0.19
N VAL A 81 -2.69 -3.90 -0.30
CA VAL A 81 -1.73 -4.98 -0.05
C VAL A 81 -0.43 -4.73 -0.80
N GLU A 82 -0.51 -4.34 -2.07
CA GLU A 82 0.65 -3.93 -2.88
C GLU A 82 1.37 -2.73 -2.26
N ASP A 83 0.63 -1.75 -1.75
CA ASP A 83 1.19 -0.58 -1.09
C ASP A 83 1.87 -0.93 0.24
N ILE A 84 1.36 -1.91 1.01
CA ILE A 84 2.07 -2.42 2.19
C ILE A 84 3.42 -3.00 1.80
N GLN A 85 3.49 -3.83 0.76
CA GLN A 85 4.76 -4.42 0.30
C GLN A 85 5.74 -3.33 -0.18
N LYS A 86 5.22 -2.26 -0.77
CA LYS A 86 6.02 -1.16 -1.30
C LYS A 86 6.53 -0.20 -0.23
N PHE A 87 5.68 0.17 0.72
CA PHE A 87 5.97 1.23 1.67
C PHE A 87 6.36 0.68 3.04
N GLU A 88 5.76 -0.39 3.53
CA GLU A 88 5.96 -0.88 4.91
C GLU A 88 6.93 -2.08 4.98
N THR A 89 8.06 -2.03 4.27
CA THR A 89 8.99 -3.18 4.12
C THR A 89 9.68 -3.66 5.40
N ASP A 90 9.79 -2.81 6.43
CA ASP A 90 10.64 -3.08 7.60
C ASP A 90 9.91 -3.82 8.74
N ARG A 91 8.81 -4.51 8.42
CA ARG A 91 7.86 -5.09 9.39
C ARG A 91 7.69 -6.59 9.19
N LYS A 92 7.61 -7.36 10.29
CA LYS A 92 7.32 -8.81 10.28
C LYS A 92 5.99 -9.09 9.58
N GLU A 93 5.01 -8.21 9.75
CA GLU A 93 3.70 -8.33 9.13
C GLU A 93 3.77 -8.28 7.60
N SER A 94 4.67 -7.45 7.06
CA SER A 94 4.88 -7.30 5.61
C SER A 94 5.61 -8.49 5.01
N GLU A 95 6.44 -9.21 5.77
CA GLU A 95 7.14 -10.42 5.30
C GLU A 95 6.18 -11.55 4.93
N VAL A 96 4.97 -11.55 5.50
CA VAL A 96 3.97 -12.62 5.32
C VAL A 96 2.71 -12.14 4.60
N ILE A 97 2.59 -10.85 4.28
CA ILE A 97 1.34 -10.28 3.77
C ILE A 97 0.91 -10.93 2.45
N GLU A 98 1.85 -11.34 1.60
CA GLU A 98 1.63 -12.06 0.33
C GLU A 98 0.76 -13.32 0.48
N MET A 99 0.71 -13.92 1.67
CA MET A 99 -0.12 -15.11 1.92
C MET A 99 -1.61 -14.88 1.65
N ILE A 100 -2.07 -13.62 1.61
CA ILE A 100 -3.47 -13.27 1.35
C ILE A 100 -3.81 -13.21 -0.14
N GLU A 101 -2.82 -13.03 -1.03
CA GLU A 101 -3.04 -12.82 -2.47
C GLU A 101 -3.87 -13.95 -3.11
N PRO A 102 -3.61 -15.24 -2.87
CA PRO A 102 -4.42 -16.31 -3.47
C PRO A 102 -5.89 -16.26 -3.06
N ALA A 103 -6.19 -15.75 -1.86
CA ALA A 103 -7.57 -15.59 -1.40
C ALA A 103 -8.25 -14.39 -2.06
N LEU A 104 -7.51 -13.29 -2.27
CA LEU A 104 -8.00 -12.12 -3.02
C LEU A 104 -8.31 -12.49 -4.47
N ASP A 105 -7.38 -13.16 -5.15
CA ASP A 105 -7.57 -13.65 -6.53
C ASP A 105 -8.79 -14.57 -6.64
N SER A 106 -8.99 -15.43 -5.65
CA SER A 106 -10.13 -16.34 -5.64
C SER A 106 -11.46 -15.60 -5.52
N VAL A 107 -11.53 -14.55 -4.69
CA VAL A 107 -12.71 -13.68 -4.58
C VAL A 107 -12.92 -12.91 -5.88
N ASN A 108 -11.87 -12.30 -6.44
CA ASN A 108 -11.94 -11.58 -7.71
C ASN A 108 -12.48 -12.49 -8.83
N ALA A 109 -11.97 -13.71 -8.96
CA ALA A 109 -12.45 -14.67 -9.95
C ALA A 109 -13.95 -15.02 -9.80
N ALA A 110 -14.47 -15.07 -8.56
CA ALA A 110 -15.90 -15.27 -8.32
C ALA A 110 -16.74 -14.05 -8.71
N ILE A 111 -16.21 -12.84 -8.48
CA ILE A 111 -16.82 -11.56 -8.90
C ILE A 111 -16.89 -11.47 -10.42
N GLN A 112 -15.80 -11.79 -11.13
CA GLN A 112 -15.78 -11.81 -12.60
C GLN A 112 -16.80 -12.79 -13.19
N LYS A 113 -17.01 -13.93 -12.52
CA LYS A 113 -18.03 -14.93 -12.89
C LYS A 113 -19.44 -14.53 -12.48
N LYS A 114 -19.60 -13.47 -11.68
CA LYS A 114 -20.88 -13.01 -11.12
C LYS A 114 -21.62 -14.14 -10.39
N ASP A 115 -20.87 -14.97 -9.67
CA ASP A 115 -21.38 -16.16 -9.01
C ASP A 115 -21.54 -15.87 -7.50
N PRO A 116 -22.79 -15.68 -7.00
CA PRO A 116 -23.03 -15.31 -5.60
C PRO A 116 -22.65 -16.41 -4.61
N GLU A 117 -22.79 -17.68 -4.99
CA GLU A 117 -22.45 -18.80 -4.11
C GLU A 117 -20.93 -18.93 -3.99
N GLN A 118 -20.22 -18.90 -5.12
CA GLN A 118 -18.77 -18.91 -5.10
C GLN A 118 -18.22 -17.66 -4.39
N PHE A 119 -18.79 -16.48 -4.66
CA PHE A 119 -18.37 -15.24 -3.98
C PHE A 119 -18.46 -15.39 -2.46
N ALA A 120 -19.60 -15.83 -1.92
CA ALA A 120 -19.77 -15.99 -0.49
C ALA A 120 -18.74 -16.97 0.09
N GLN A 121 -18.55 -18.13 -0.53
CA GLN A 121 -17.56 -19.12 -0.11
C GLN A 121 -16.13 -18.56 -0.12
N ARG A 122 -15.74 -17.84 -1.18
CA ARG A 122 -14.39 -17.25 -1.30
C ARG A 122 -14.18 -16.10 -0.31
N TYR A 123 -15.20 -15.30 -0.04
CA TYR A 123 -15.17 -14.25 0.97
C TYR A 123 -14.94 -14.81 2.38
N TYR A 124 -15.58 -15.93 2.73
CA TYR A 124 -15.31 -16.63 3.99
C TYR A 124 -13.86 -17.13 4.07
N ILE A 125 -13.32 -17.65 2.97
CA ILE A 125 -11.91 -18.07 2.90
C ILE A 125 -10.99 -16.87 3.10
N LEU A 126 -11.20 -15.77 2.39
CA LEU A 126 -10.44 -14.52 2.57
C LEU A 126 -10.46 -14.06 4.03
N THR A 127 -11.64 -14.01 4.65
CA THR A 127 -11.79 -13.63 6.07
C THR A 127 -10.99 -14.54 7.01
N LYS A 128 -10.98 -15.86 6.75
CA LYS A 128 -10.15 -16.81 7.51
C LYS A 128 -8.66 -16.59 7.27
N THR A 129 -8.25 -16.29 6.04
CA THR A 129 -6.85 -15.99 5.69
C THR A 129 -6.37 -14.71 6.38
N CYS A 130 -7.18 -13.64 6.42
CA CYS A 130 -6.87 -12.43 7.19
C CYS A 130 -6.59 -12.77 8.66
N ASN A 131 -7.46 -13.56 9.29
CA ASN A 131 -7.28 -13.98 10.68
C ASN A 131 -6.05 -14.89 10.88
N LYS A 132 -5.70 -15.72 9.90
CA LYS A 132 -4.50 -16.55 9.97
C LYS A 132 -3.23 -15.69 9.94
N CYS A 133 -3.17 -14.71 9.05
CA CYS A 133 -2.08 -13.72 9.02
C CYS A 133 -1.96 -13.03 10.38
N HIS A 134 -3.07 -12.51 10.92
CA HIS A 134 -3.08 -11.88 12.24
C HIS A 134 -2.55 -12.79 13.35
N GLN A 135 -2.86 -14.09 13.32
CA GLN A 135 -2.32 -15.07 14.28
C GLN A 135 -0.81 -15.28 14.11
N ASP A 136 -0.33 -15.39 12.88
CA ASP A 136 1.10 -15.66 12.57
C ASP A 136 2.03 -14.51 12.97
N VAL A 137 1.47 -13.29 13.01
CA VAL A 137 2.20 -12.07 13.35
C VAL A 137 1.93 -11.58 14.78
N ASP A 138 1.38 -12.44 15.65
CA ASP A 138 1.11 -12.16 17.08
C ASP A 138 0.03 -11.09 17.33
N PHE A 139 -0.84 -10.84 16.33
CA PHE A 139 -2.02 -9.96 16.38
C PHE A 139 -3.35 -10.73 16.46
N GLY A 140 -3.34 -11.98 16.93
CA GLY A 140 -4.52 -12.85 16.97
C GLY A 140 -5.71 -12.33 17.81
N PHE A 141 -5.52 -11.27 18.60
CA PHE A 141 -6.60 -10.57 19.30
C PHE A 141 -7.46 -9.69 18.36
N ASN A 142 -6.92 -9.29 17.20
CA ASN A 142 -7.64 -8.51 16.18
C ASN A 142 -8.41 -9.44 15.23
N VAL A 143 -9.59 -9.88 15.64
CA VAL A 143 -10.36 -10.88 14.90
C VAL A 143 -11.33 -10.22 13.92
N ILE A 144 -11.17 -10.54 12.64
CA ILE A 144 -12.05 -10.13 11.55
C ILE A 144 -13.22 -11.10 11.43
N LYS A 145 -14.43 -10.57 11.27
CA LYS A 145 -15.65 -11.35 11.03
C LYS A 145 -16.29 -10.96 9.70
N VAL A 146 -17.14 -11.83 9.16
CA VAL A 146 -18.08 -11.41 8.12
C VAL A 146 -19.06 -10.41 8.74
N PRO A 147 -19.26 -9.22 8.14
CA PRO A 147 -20.16 -8.22 8.68
C PRO A 147 -21.60 -8.74 8.77
N ASP A 148 -22.23 -8.55 9.93
CA ASP A 148 -23.63 -8.91 10.22
C ASP A 148 -24.60 -7.75 9.96
N MET A 149 -24.12 -6.51 10.01
CA MET A 149 -24.91 -5.31 9.76
C MET A 149 -24.18 -4.36 8.81
N GLN A 150 -24.92 -3.71 7.93
CA GLN A 150 -24.38 -2.69 7.05
C GLN A 150 -24.07 -1.41 7.85
N THR A 151 -22.79 -1.15 8.07
CA THR A 151 -22.31 0.02 8.82
C THR A 151 -22.23 1.29 7.97
N PHE A 152 -22.09 1.17 6.65
CA PHE A 152 -21.99 2.31 5.73
C PHE A 152 -23.39 2.75 5.27
N SER A 153 -24.14 3.36 6.19
CA SER A 153 -25.54 3.77 5.95
C SER A 153 -25.71 4.89 4.91
N ASN A 154 -24.63 5.55 4.53
CA ASN A 154 -24.59 6.62 3.52
C ASN A 154 -24.22 6.11 2.11
N GLN A 155 -24.16 4.80 1.90
CA GLN A 155 -23.87 4.19 0.60
C GLN A 155 -24.96 3.17 0.23
N ASP A 156 -25.44 3.22 -1.01
CA ASP A 156 -26.31 2.19 -1.58
C ASP A 156 -25.45 1.08 -2.19
N PHE A 157 -25.72 -0.16 -1.80
CA PHE A 157 -24.97 -1.34 -2.25
C PHE A 157 -25.68 -2.09 -3.37
N ARG A 158 -26.89 -1.68 -3.74
CA ARG A 158 -27.59 -2.23 -4.91
C ARG A 158 -26.92 -1.74 -6.20
N PRO A 159 -27.03 -2.48 -7.31
CA PRO A 159 -26.55 -2.01 -8.61
C PRO A 159 -27.12 -0.62 -8.93
N GLY A 160 -26.29 0.26 -9.48
CA GLY A 160 -26.77 1.54 -10.02
C GLY A 160 -27.74 1.31 -11.18
N ASN A 161 -28.76 2.15 -11.26
CA ASN A 161 -29.69 2.18 -12.40
C ASN A 161 -29.05 2.83 -13.63
#